data_AF-A0A971FNT3-F1
#
_entry.id   AF-A0A971FNT3-F1
#
_cell.length_a   1.000
_cell.length_b   1.000
_cell.length_c   1.000
_cell.angle_alpha   90.00
_cell.angle_beta   90.00
_cell.angle_gamma   90.00
#
_symmetry.space_group_name_H-M   'P 1'
#
loop_
_entity.id
_entity.type
_entity.pdbx_description
1 polymer ?
#
loop_
_entity_poly.entity_id
_entity_poly.type
_entity_poly.pdbx_seq_one_letter_code
_entity_poly.pdbx_strand_id
1 'polypeptide(L)'
;MGDVVVEGGGEIMSMGISLACRQKPDKSYNPQVETVKILDRAWEHVSSVPYQVSARWLFYRLLQDGIYRTKKDYNTFLSIMSRARKNEYGPWRRDTLVDDTRTIYPHERGDRDGSAWAEDFKKHGVRCKLDHWFWQQRYVEIWFEAAAMVSQFRHHTSGIDITLRPFQGMPSIYYKNEAARQISEYARKVYDLPVTILYFGDDDRAGHLIAETSIGDIYTWGDVELHVDRIGLNPGDGKRYGIPEDFEHPGNYQWEALNDETAGSLIKDALKHYVDLQVINEIREEEAAVETALMKHLKTFEFVYKP
;
A
#
# COMPACT_ATOMS: atom_id res chain seq x y z
N MET A 1 28.56 24.84 -38.29
CA MET A 1 28.28 23.52 -37.70
C MET A 1 27.61 23.83 -36.38
N GLY A 2 26.27 23.80 -36.38
CA GLY A 2 25.47 24.15 -35.23
C GLY A 2 25.21 22.92 -34.39
N ASP A 3 25.49 23.05 -33.10
CA ASP A 3 25.17 22.08 -32.07
C ASP A 3 23.65 22.04 -31.87
N VAL A 4 23.07 20.84 -31.99
CA VAL A 4 21.69 20.58 -31.63
C VAL A 4 21.71 20.00 -30.21
N VAL A 5 21.43 20.86 -29.24
CA VAL A 5 21.10 20.45 -27.88
C VAL A 5 19.66 19.94 -27.91
N VAL A 6 19.48 18.64 -27.63
CA VAL A 6 18.16 18.03 -27.47
C VAL A 6 17.76 18.18 -26.00
N GLU A 7 17.06 19.28 -25.68
CA GLU A 7 16.33 19.41 -24.43
C GLU A 7 15.01 18.62 -24.55
N GLY A 8 15.03 17.37 -24.08
CA GLY A 8 13.85 16.52 -23.98
C GLY A 8 13.17 16.67 -22.62
N GLY A 9 12.60 17.85 -22.34
CA GLY A 9 11.69 18.03 -21.21
C GLY A 9 10.38 17.30 -21.50
N GLY A 10 10.23 16.08 -20.95
CA GLY A 10 8.99 15.33 -21.05
C GLY A 10 7.87 16.03 -20.29
N GLU A 11 6.90 16.59 -21.01
CA GLU A 11 5.60 16.96 -20.42
C GLU A 11 4.99 15.72 -19.76
N ILE A 12 4.86 15.76 -18.43
CA ILE A 12 3.96 14.86 -17.70
C ILE A 12 2.56 15.29 -18.13
N MET A 13 1.98 14.59 -19.11
CA MET A 13 0.55 14.73 -19.40
C MET A 13 -0.21 14.23 -18.18
N SER A 14 -0.61 15.16 -17.31
CA SER A 14 -1.63 14.94 -16.30
C SER A 14 -2.93 14.64 -17.04
N MET A 15 -3.15 13.37 -17.38
CA MET A 15 -4.51 12.87 -17.54
C MET A 15 -5.06 12.71 -16.13
N GLY A 16 -5.37 13.84 -15.50
CA GLY A 16 -6.09 13.87 -14.24
C GLY A 16 -7.39 13.10 -14.46
N ILE A 17 -7.43 11.87 -13.96
CA ILE A 17 -8.69 11.16 -13.83
C ILE A 17 -9.39 11.89 -12.69
N SER A 18 -10.10 12.97 -13.05
CA SER A 18 -11.14 13.53 -12.19
C SER A 18 -12.21 12.46 -12.10
N LEU A 19 -12.02 11.51 -11.18
CA LEU A 19 -13.07 10.64 -10.70
C LEU A 19 -14.03 11.54 -9.92
N ALA A 20 -14.84 12.31 -10.65
CA ALA A 20 -16.08 12.87 -10.14
C ALA A 20 -16.93 11.67 -9.68
N CYS A 21 -16.85 11.44 -8.37
CA CYS A 21 -17.01 10.13 -7.79
C CYS A 21 -18.45 9.66 -7.83
N ARG A 22 -18.67 8.37 -8.09
CA ARG A 22 -19.99 7.74 -8.02
C ARG A 22 -20.57 7.90 -6.62
N GLN A 23 -21.85 8.25 -6.57
CA GLN A 23 -22.64 8.35 -5.34
C GLN A 23 -22.45 7.13 -4.43
N LYS A 24 -22.41 7.37 -3.10
CA LYS A 24 -22.40 6.35 -2.05
C LYS A 24 -23.44 5.26 -2.37
N PRO A 25 -23.12 3.95 -2.26
CA PRO A 25 -24.09 2.92 -2.56
C PRO A 25 -25.22 2.90 -1.53
N ASP A 26 -26.36 3.50 -1.91
CA ASP A 26 -27.64 3.40 -1.23
C ASP A 26 -28.42 2.16 -1.72
N LYS A 27 -27.94 0.97 -1.33
CA LYS A 27 -28.74 -0.26 -1.43
C LYS A 27 -28.48 -1.14 -0.21
N SER A 28 -29.48 -1.24 0.67
CA SER A 28 -29.48 -2.24 1.74
C SER A 28 -29.35 -3.65 1.13
N TYR A 29 -28.22 -4.30 1.33
CA TYR A 29 -28.00 -5.67 0.87
C TYR A 29 -28.98 -6.63 1.54
N ASN A 30 -29.84 -7.28 0.74
CA ASN A 30 -30.87 -8.20 1.19
C ASN A 30 -30.62 -9.62 0.63
N PRO A 31 -29.81 -10.46 1.31
CA PRO A 31 -29.46 -11.79 0.84
C PRO A 31 -30.64 -12.78 0.87
N GLN A 32 -30.56 -13.84 0.06
CA GLN A 32 -31.54 -14.93 0.09
C GLN A 32 -31.45 -15.71 1.41
N VAL A 33 -32.56 -16.36 1.81
CA VAL A 33 -32.65 -17.12 3.07
C VAL A 33 -31.53 -18.14 3.25
N GLU A 34 -31.16 -18.88 2.20
CA GLU A 34 -30.03 -19.83 2.28
C GLU A 34 -28.69 -19.13 2.46
N THR A 35 -28.52 -17.94 1.88
CA THR A 35 -27.32 -17.12 2.09
C THR A 35 -27.25 -16.60 3.52
N VAL A 36 -28.39 -16.23 4.12
CA VAL A 36 -28.46 -15.83 5.53
C VAL A 36 -28.00 -16.96 6.44
N LYS A 37 -28.50 -18.19 6.25
CA LYS A 37 -28.06 -19.37 7.04
C LYS A 37 -26.56 -19.60 6.97
N ILE A 38 -25.96 -19.45 5.79
CA ILE A 38 -24.51 -19.57 5.60
C ILE A 38 -23.78 -18.46 6.38
N LEU A 39 -24.26 -17.22 6.30
CA LEU A 39 -23.66 -16.08 7.00
C LEU A 39 -23.76 -16.21 8.52
N ASP A 40 -24.89 -16.69 9.04
CA ASP A 40 -25.10 -16.89 10.48
C ASP A 40 -24.16 -17.98 11.00
N ARG A 41 -24.12 -19.14 10.34
CA ARG A 41 -23.20 -20.22 10.74
C ARG A 41 -21.74 -19.82 10.60
N ALA A 42 -21.40 -19.04 9.58
CA ALA A 42 -20.06 -18.50 9.42
C ALA A 42 -19.69 -17.55 10.58
N TRP A 43 -20.63 -16.72 11.03
CA TRP A 43 -20.43 -15.81 12.16
C TRP A 43 -20.25 -16.56 13.48
N GLU A 44 -20.94 -17.67 13.70
CA GLU A 44 -20.72 -18.54 14.87
C GLU A 44 -19.26 -19.00 14.97
N HIS A 45 -18.63 -19.41 13.87
CA HIS A 45 -17.21 -19.78 13.88
C HIS A 45 -16.30 -18.59 14.18
N VAL A 46 -16.54 -17.44 13.54
CA VAL A 46 -15.74 -16.23 13.76
C VAL A 46 -15.82 -15.78 15.22
N SER A 47 -17.02 -15.73 15.78
CA SER A 47 -17.27 -15.29 17.17
C SER A 47 -16.84 -16.31 18.24
N SER A 48 -16.60 -17.58 17.84
CA SER A 48 -16.14 -18.63 18.75
C SER A 48 -14.66 -18.53 19.14
N VAL A 49 -13.87 -17.68 18.45
CA VAL A 49 -12.43 -17.55 18.68
C VAL A 49 -12.06 -16.11 19.07
N PRO A 50 -11.03 -15.92 19.93
CA PRO A 50 -10.64 -14.59 20.41
C PRO A 50 -9.71 -13.83 19.44
N TYR A 51 -9.48 -14.35 18.23
CA TYR A 51 -8.56 -13.80 17.24
C TYR A 51 -9.23 -13.66 15.88
N GLN A 52 -8.68 -12.79 15.02
CA GLN A 52 -9.16 -12.66 13.65
C GLN A 52 -8.81 -13.88 12.82
N VAL A 53 -9.71 -14.25 11.90
CA VAL A 53 -9.55 -15.43 11.04
C VAL A 53 -9.54 -15.05 9.58
N SER A 54 -8.82 -15.81 8.75
CA SER A 54 -8.82 -15.59 7.31
C SER A 54 -10.03 -16.22 6.63
N ALA A 55 -10.35 -15.74 5.43
CA ALA A 55 -11.43 -16.31 4.62
C ALA A 55 -11.22 -17.81 4.33
N ARG A 56 -9.96 -18.22 4.17
CA ARG A 56 -9.58 -19.62 3.96
C ARG A 56 -9.86 -20.48 5.19
N TRP A 57 -9.50 -20.00 6.38
CA TRP A 57 -9.81 -20.70 7.64
C TRP A 57 -11.32 -20.94 7.77
N LEU A 58 -12.11 -19.87 7.58
CA LEU A 58 -13.56 -19.93 7.71
C LEU A 58 -14.19 -20.88 6.67
N PHE A 59 -13.72 -20.86 5.42
CA PHE A 59 -14.18 -21.78 4.40
C PHE A 59 -13.99 -23.25 4.80
N TYR A 60 -12.82 -23.59 5.36
CA TYR A 60 -12.57 -24.97 5.79
C TYR A 60 -13.44 -25.39 6.97
N ARG A 61 -13.80 -24.47 7.87
CA ARG A 61 -14.76 -24.75 8.94
C ARG A 61 -16.15 -25.05 8.39
N LEU A 62 -16.61 -24.26 7.43
CA LEU A 62 -17.91 -24.49 6.76
C LEU A 62 -17.91 -25.76 5.89
N LEU A 63 -16.75 -26.15 5.35
CA LEU A 63 -16.57 -27.43 4.67
C LEU A 63 -16.69 -28.60 5.66
N GLN A 64 -16.13 -28.48 6.87
CA GLN A 64 -16.25 -29.48 7.93
C GLN A 64 -17.68 -29.62 8.46
N ASP A 65 -18.43 -28.52 8.51
CA ASP A 65 -19.86 -28.52 8.85
C ASP A 65 -20.76 -29.14 7.77
N GLY A 66 -20.23 -29.40 6.57
CA GLY A 66 -20.99 -29.90 5.42
C GLY A 66 -21.84 -28.85 4.70
N ILE A 67 -21.68 -27.55 5.00
CA ILE A 67 -22.32 -26.45 4.27
C ILE A 67 -21.79 -26.39 2.84
N TYR A 68 -20.48 -26.50 2.69
CA TYR A 68 -19.84 -26.70 1.40
C TYR A 68 -19.42 -28.15 1.25
N ARG A 69 -19.32 -28.61 0.01
CA ARG A 69 -19.00 -30.02 -0.29
C ARG A 69 -17.60 -30.17 -0.85
N THR A 70 -17.13 -29.17 -1.59
CA THR A 70 -15.86 -29.26 -2.31
C THR A 70 -15.10 -27.95 -2.29
N LYS A 71 -13.79 -28.03 -2.58
CA LYS A 71 -12.96 -26.83 -2.78
C LYS A 71 -13.45 -25.93 -3.93
N LYS A 72 -14.25 -26.45 -4.87
CA LYS A 72 -14.81 -25.66 -5.98
C LYS A 72 -15.83 -24.62 -5.50
N ASP A 73 -16.42 -24.84 -4.33
CA ASP A 73 -17.40 -23.93 -3.73
C ASP A 73 -16.76 -22.65 -3.17
N TYR A 74 -15.42 -22.58 -3.13
CA TYR A 74 -14.68 -21.47 -2.56
C TYR A 74 -15.00 -20.12 -3.23
N ASN A 75 -15.16 -20.09 -4.56
CA ASN A 75 -15.49 -18.85 -5.27
C ASN A 75 -16.89 -18.34 -4.91
N THR A 76 -17.85 -19.25 -4.75
CA THR A 76 -19.21 -18.93 -4.29
C THR A 76 -19.18 -18.39 -2.86
N PHE A 77 -18.43 -19.05 -1.97
CA PHE A 77 -18.20 -18.58 -0.60
C PHE A 77 -17.61 -17.17 -0.57
N LEU A 78 -16.53 -16.93 -1.32
CA LEU A 78 -15.88 -15.63 -1.39
C LEU A 78 -16.84 -14.54 -1.89
N SER A 79 -17.67 -14.85 -2.89
CA SER A 79 -18.69 -13.91 -3.40
C SER A 79 -19.70 -13.52 -2.32
N ILE A 80 -20.22 -14.51 -1.56
CA ILE A 80 -21.17 -14.27 -0.47
C ILE A 80 -20.53 -13.42 0.63
N MET A 81 -19.36 -13.82 1.12
CA MET A 81 -18.65 -13.10 2.19
C MET A 81 -18.28 -11.68 1.75
N SER A 82 -17.84 -11.52 0.50
CA SER A 82 -17.47 -10.20 -0.03
C SER A 82 -18.65 -9.25 -0.09
N ARG A 83 -19.82 -9.73 -0.55
CA ARG A 83 -21.04 -8.92 -0.59
C ARG A 83 -21.50 -8.54 0.82
N ALA A 84 -21.54 -9.51 1.75
CA ALA A 84 -21.92 -9.23 3.13
C ALA A 84 -21.01 -8.20 3.80
N ARG A 85 -19.68 -8.35 3.65
CA ARG A 85 -18.69 -7.44 4.26
C ARG A 85 -18.67 -6.06 3.62
N LYS A 86 -18.76 -5.96 2.29
CA LYS A 86 -18.81 -4.65 1.59
C LYS A 86 -20.01 -3.80 2.02
N ASN A 87 -21.13 -4.47 2.30
CA ASN A 87 -22.40 -3.82 2.67
C ASN A 87 -22.65 -3.83 4.20
N GLU A 88 -21.66 -4.22 5.01
CA GLU A 88 -21.76 -4.27 6.47
C GLU A 88 -23.01 -5.02 7.00
N TYR A 89 -23.37 -6.13 6.36
CA TYR A 89 -24.58 -6.88 6.66
C TYR A 89 -24.54 -7.53 8.05
N GLY A 90 -25.48 -7.17 8.93
CA GLY A 90 -25.56 -7.73 10.28
C GLY A 90 -24.27 -7.45 11.07
N PRO A 91 -23.59 -8.48 11.63
CA PRO A 91 -22.32 -8.29 12.32
C PRO A 91 -21.09 -8.26 11.39
N TRP A 92 -21.27 -8.52 10.09
CA TRP A 92 -20.16 -8.54 9.15
C TRP A 92 -19.62 -7.14 8.91
N ARG A 93 -18.30 -6.99 8.99
CA ARG A 93 -17.56 -5.75 8.75
C ARG A 93 -16.46 -6.00 7.73
N ARG A 94 -15.94 -4.91 7.16
CA ARG A 94 -14.86 -4.97 6.16
C ARG A 94 -13.56 -5.52 6.73
N ASP A 95 -13.39 -5.56 8.04
CA ASP A 95 -12.23 -6.07 8.79
C ASP A 95 -12.48 -7.43 9.48
N THR A 96 -13.68 -8.00 9.39
CA THR A 96 -14.02 -9.28 10.06
C THR A 96 -13.10 -10.44 9.70
N LEU A 97 -12.63 -10.50 8.45
CA LEU A 97 -11.70 -11.54 8.00
C LEU A 97 -10.39 -10.92 7.55
N VAL A 98 -9.28 -11.40 8.10
CA VAL A 98 -7.93 -10.90 7.78
C VAL A 98 -7.37 -11.52 6.52
N ASP A 99 -6.44 -10.80 5.90
CA ASP A 99 -5.59 -11.28 4.83
C ASP A 99 -4.16 -11.43 5.35
N ASP A 100 -3.86 -12.63 5.83
CA ASP A 100 -2.60 -13.03 6.46
C ASP A 100 -1.56 -13.53 5.44
N THR A 101 -1.88 -13.51 4.14
CA THR A 101 -1.02 -14.05 3.07
C THR A 101 0.31 -13.29 2.91
N ARG A 102 0.49 -12.16 3.60
CA ARG A 102 1.60 -11.20 3.39
C ARG A 102 2.32 -10.79 4.67
N THR A 103 1.97 -11.35 5.82
CA THR A 103 2.56 -10.96 7.11
C THR A 103 3.61 -11.96 7.54
N ILE A 104 4.87 -11.51 7.63
CA ILE A 104 5.92 -12.24 8.33
C ILE A 104 5.80 -11.86 9.81
N TYR A 105 5.77 -12.85 10.70
CA TYR A 105 5.85 -12.65 12.15
C TYR A 105 7.28 -12.94 12.61
N PRO A 106 8.24 -12.01 12.44
CA PRO A 106 9.60 -12.24 12.89
C PRO A 106 9.57 -12.39 14.41
N HIS A 107 10.36 -13.32 14.94
CA HIS A 107 10.70 -13.28 16.34
C HIS A 107 11.52 -12.01 16.59
N GLU A 108 11.05 -11.16 17.50
CA GLU A 108 11.82 -9.99 17.94
C GLU A 108 13.14 -10.49 18.52
N ARG A 109 14.25 -10.17 17.85
CA ARG A 109 15.58 -10.47 18.36
C ARG A 109 15.88 -9.48 19.47
N GLY A 110 16.03 -9.98 20.69
CA GLY A 110 16.62 -9.22 21.80
C GLY A 110 18.12 -9.45 21.89
N ASP A 111 18.81 -8.57 22.60
CA ASP A 111 20.20 -8.78 23.01
C ASP A 111 20.28 -9.83 24.13
N ARG A 112 21.39 -10.57 24.18
CA ARG A 112 21.60 -11.63 25.16
C ARG A 112 21.61 -11.10 26.60
N ASP A 113 22.19 -9.92 26.79
CA ASP A 113 22.41 -9.27 28.08
C ASP A 113 22.64 -7.76 27.88
N GLY A 114 22.72 -7.00 28.99
CA GLY A 114 22.91 -5.55 28.94
C GLY A 114 24.23 -5.10 28.30
N SER A 115 25.28 -5.94 28.32
CA SER A 115 26.56 -5.63 27.67
C SER A 115 26.46 -5.77 26.16
N ALA A 116 25.81 -6.84 25.67
CA ALA A 116 25.52 -7.03 24.25
C ALA A 116 24.67 -5.87 23.70
N TRP A 117 23.63 -5.46 24.44
CA TRP A 117 22.84 -4.27 24.09
C TRP A 117 23.69 -3.00 24.03
N ALA A 118 24.57 -2.77 25.02
CA ALA A 118 25.42 -1.59 25.05
C ALA A 118 26.46 -1.59 23.91
N GLU A 119 26.98 -2.76 23.52
CA GLU A 119 27.87 -2.91 22.36
C GLU A 119 27.13 -2.65 21.04
N ASP A 120 25.94 -3.22 20.87
CA ASP A 120 25.09 -2.99 19.69
C ASP A 120 24.71 -1.51 19.57
N PHE A 121 24.29 -0.90 20.67
CA PHE A 121 23.99 0.53 20.76
C PHE A 121 25.21 1.41 20.45
N LYS A 122 26.43 1.05 20.92
CA LYS A 122 27.66 1.79 20.56
C LYS A 122 27.99 1.67 19.07
N LYS A 123 27.72 0.51 18.47
CA LYS A 123 28.04 0.23 17.07
C LYS A 123 27.05 0.87 16.11
N HIS A 124 25.77 0.83 16.44
CA HIS A 124 24.68 1.29 15.58
C HIS A 124 24.16 2.68 15.94
N GLY A 125 24.54 3.20 17.11
CA GLY A 125 24.26 4.56 17.56
C GLY A 125 22.78 4.79 17.91
N VAL A 126 22.44 6.06 18.11
CA VAL A 126 21.06 6.51 18.18
C VAL A 126 20.58 6.82 16.78
N ARG A 127 19.33 6.45 16.48
CA ARG A 127 18.64 6.87 15.26
C ARG A 127 17.58 7.92 15.59
N CYS A 128 17.72 9.10 15.02
CA CYS A 128 16.67 10.12 15.00
C CYS A 128 15.92 9.96 13.69
N LYS A 129 14.59 9.84 13.77
CA LYS A 129 13.73 9.82 12.59
C LYS A 129 12.64 10.86 12.78
N LEU A 130 12.72 11.92 11.98
CA LEU A 130 11.76 13.00 11.91
C LEU A 130 10.80 12.72 10.75
N ASP A 131 9.52 12.94 11.02
CA ASP A 131 8.47 12.65 10.05
C ASP A 131 8.29 13.81 9.08
N HIS A 132 8.92 13.71 7.90
CA HIS A 132 8.94 14.78 6.92
C HIS A 132 7.55 15.22 6.42
N TRP A 133 6.49 14.42 6.60
CA TRP A 133 5.15 14.77 6.16
C TRP A 133 4.58 16.02 6.85
N PHE A 134 5.03 16.36 8.07
CA PHE A 134 4.61 17.59 8.76
C PHE A 134 5.02 18.88 8.03
N TRP A 135 5.98 18.81 7.12
CA TRP A 135 6.50 19.95 6.36
C TRP A 135 6.20 19.88 4.87
N GLN A 136 5.42 18.89 4.45
CA GLN A 136 4.95 18.76 3.07
C GLN A 136 3.59 19.46 2.90
N GLN A 137 3.27 19.85 1.67
CA GLN A 137 1.98 20.47 1.33
C GLN A 137 0.86 19.43 1.11
N ARG A 138 1.22 18.15 1.02
CA ARG A 138 0.32 17.03 0.74
C ARG A 138 0.92 15.73 1.29
N TYR A 139 0.05 14.81 1.67
CA TYR A 139 0.43 13.45 2.01
C TYR A 139 0.43 12.58 0.75
N VAL A 140 1.58 11.98 0.41
CA VAL A 140 1.71 11.21 -0.84
C VAL A 140 1.93 9.73 -0.54
N GLU A 141 1.21 8.87 -1.26
CA GLU A 141 1.47 7.42 -1.27
C GLU A 141 1.71 6.93 -2.70
N ILE A 142 2.52 5.88 -2.85
CA ILE A 142 2.76 5.20 -4.14
C ILE A 142 2.06 3.85 -4.13
N TRP A 143 1.16 3.64 -5.08
CA TRP A 143 0.37 2.43 -5.23
C TRP A 143 0.71 1.75 -6.54
N PHE A 144 0.80 0.43 -6.54
CA PHE A 144 1.19 -0.29 -7.75
C PHE A 144 0.68 -1.72 -7.78
N GLU A 145 0.50 -2.23 -9.00
CA GLU A 145 -0.13 -3.52 -9.23
C GLU A 145 0.78 -4.70 -8.84
N ALA A 146 2.00 -4.75 -9.36
CA ALA A 146 2.85 -5.93 -9.25
C ALA A 146 3.66 -5.97 -7.95
N ALA A 147 3.49 -7.06 -7.18
CA ALA A 147 4.22 -7.31 -5.93
C ALA A 147 5.74 -7.36 -6.12
N ALA A 148 6.19 -7.91 -7.25
CA ALA A 148 7.61 -8.14 -7.52
C ALA A 148 8.41 -6.83 -7.60
N MET A 149 7.73 -5.73 -7.89
CA MET A 149 8.34 -4.42 -8.04
C MET A 149 8.59 -3.68 -6.72
N VAL A 150 8.18 -4.22 -5.57
CA VAL A 150 8.39 -3.59 -4.25
C VAL A 150 9.86 -3.20 -4.07
N SER A 151 10.80 -4.08 -4.43
CA SER A 151 12.24 -3.81 -4.31
C SER A 151 12.71 -2.66 -5.21
N GLN A 152 12.18 -2.55 -6.43
CA GLN A 152 12.49 -1.48 -7.36
C GLN A 152 12.00 -0.13 -6.83
N PHE A 153 10.74 -0.05 -6.37
CA PHE A 153 10.22 1.17 -5.75
C PHE A 153 11.03 1.56 -4.51
N ARG A 154 11.28 0.61 -3.60
CA ARG A 154 12.11 0.89 -2.40
C ARG A 154 13.51 1.41 -2.75
N HIS A 155 14.10 0.94 -3.84
CA HIS A 155 15.39 1.42 -4.31
C HIS A 155 15.30 2.87 -4.82
N HIS A 156 14.33 3.17 -5.68
CA HIS A 156 14.22 4.51 -6.30
C HIS A 156 13.59 5.56 -5.40
N THR A 157 12.80 5.16 -4.41
CA THR A 157 12.30 6.01 -3.33
C THR A 157 13.23 5.99 -2.12
N SER A 158 14.42 5.37 -2.24
CA SER A 158 15.33 5.27 -1.11
C SER A 158 15.67 6.67 -0.60
N GLY A 159 15.30 6.92 0.64
CA GLY A 159 15.51 8.20 1.28
C GLY A 159 14.31 9.14 1.34
N ILE A 160 13.19 8.75 0.76
CA ILE A 160 11.90 9.37 1.00
C ILE A 160 11.09 8.30 1.74
N ASP A 161 10.70 8.58 2.99
CA ASP A 161 9.89 7.66 3.79
C ASP A 161 8.42 7.68 3.33
N ILE A 162 8.22 7.19 2.10
CA ILE A 162 6.92 7.13 1.44
C ILE A 162 6.25 5.79 1.64
N THR A 163 4.92 5.82 1.79
CA THR A 163 4.12 4.60 1.90
C THR A 163 3.99 3.96 0.52
N LEU A 164 4.41 2.69 0.43
CA LEU A 164 4.31 1.85 -0.76
C LEU A 164 3.17 0.83 -0.58
N ARG A 165 2.19 0.82 -1.49
CA ARG A 165 1.05 -0.11 -1.47
C ARG A 165 1.05 -1.03 -2.69
N PRO A 166 1.68 -2.21 -2.61
CA PRO A 166 1.56 -3.24 -3.64
C PRO A 166 0.19 -3.93 -3.57
N PHE A 167 -0.56 -3.92 -4.66
CA PHE A 167 -1.88 -4.56 -4.72
C PHE A 167 -1.81 -6.07 -4.97
N GLN A 168 -0.80 -6.51 -5.72
CA GLN A 168 -0.61 -7.91 -6.14
C GLN A 168 -1.82 -8.44 -6.91
N GLY A 169 -2.26 -7.71 -7.93
CA GLY A 169 -3.53 -7.93 -8.62
C GLY A 169 -4.70 -7.28 -7.88
N MET A 170 -5.85 -7.97 -7.76
CA MET A 170 -7.03 -7.40 -7.09
C MET A 170 -6.89 -7.48 -5.55
N PRO A 171 -6.79 -6.36 -4.83
CA PRO A 171 -6.62 -6.35 -3.38
C PRO A 171 -7.88 -6.84 -2.65
N SER A 172 -7.67 -7.50 -1.52
CA SER A 172 -8.75 -8.00 -0.66
C SER A 172 -9.54 -6.85 -0.02
N ILE A 173 -10.77 -7.13 0.44
CA ILE A 173 -11.60 -6.14 1.16
C ILE A 173 -10.88 -5.64 2.41
N TYR A 174 -10.20 -6.54 3.12
CA TYR A 174 -9.41 -6.19 4.31
C TYR A 174 -8.31 -5.19 3.97
N TYR A 175 -7.50 -5.49 2.93
CA TYR A 175 -6.40 -4.63 2.50
C TYR A 175 -6.88 -3.22 2.12
N LYS A 176 -7.97 -3.13 1.35
CA LYS A 176 -8.57 -1.85 0.97
C LYS A 176 -9.14 -1.08 2.16
N ASN A 177 -9.80 -1.77 3.09
CA ASN A 177 -10.33 -1.12 4.29
C ASN A 177 -9.22 -0.59 5.21
N GLU A 178 -8.13 -1.35 5.36
CA GLU A 178 -6.96 -0.89 6.11
C GLU A 178 -6.27 0.29 5.42
N ALA A 179 -6.16 0.30 4.10
CA ALA A 179 -5.66 1.47 3.36
C ALA A 179 -6.54 2.70 3.62
N ALA A 180 -7.86 2.58 3.49
CA ALA A 180 -8.80 3.66 3.78
C ALA A 180 -8.62 4.21 5.22
N ARG A 181 -8.53 3.30 6.21
CA ARG A 181 -8.36 3.66 7.62
C ARG A 181 -7.01 4.35 7.88
N GLN A 182 -5.93 3.82 7.32
CA GLN A 182 -4.58 4.39 7.50
C GLN A 182 -4.47 5.79 6.88
N ILE A 183 -5.00 5.97 5.66
CA ILE A 183 -5.04 7.29 5.02
C ILE A 183 -5.85 8.27 5.86
N SER A 184 -7.02 7.84 6.35
CA SER A 184 -7.87 8.67 7.22
C SER A 184 -7.17 9.05 8.52
N GLU A 185 -6.41 8.13 9.11
CA GLU A 185 -5.62 8.40 10.31
C GLU A 185 -4.51 9.40 10.04
N TYR A 186 -3.61 9.10 9.08
CA TYR A 186 -2.43 9.92 8.83
C TYR A 186 -2.78 11.25 8.20
N ALA A 187 -3.47 11.24 7.06
CA ALA A 187 -3.68 12.45 6.29
C ALA A 187 -4.62 13.44 6.98
N ARG A 188 -5.67 12.97 7.67
CA ARG A 188 -6.66 13.86 8.28
C ARG A 188 -6.38 14.14 9.75
N LYS A 189 -6.01 13.14 10.54
CA LYS A 189 -5.88 13.32 12.00
C LYS A 189 -4.47 13.70 12.43
N VAL A 190 -3.45 13.19 11.74
CA VAL A 190 -2.05 13.47 12.08
C VAL A 190 -1.54 14.71 11.37
N TYR A 191 -1.66 14.75 10.03
CA TYR A 191 -1.06 15.81 9.23
C TYR A 191 -2.05 16.91 8.81
N ASP A 192 -3.35 16.61 8.72
CA ASP A 192 -4.40 17.48 8.16
C ASP A 192 -4.03 18.03 6.76
N LEU A 193 -3.55 17.13 5.89
CA LEU A 193 -3.08 17.44 4.53
C LEU A 193 -3.96 16.78 3.46
N PRO A 194 -4.08 17.38 2.27
CA PRO A 194 -4.68 16.72 1.12
C PRO A 194 -3.86 15.49 0.71
N VAL A 195 -4.53 14.45 0.22
CA VAL A 195 -3.89 13.18 -0.16
C VAL A 195 -3.70 13.09 -1.66
N THR A 196 -2.49 12.73 -2.09
CA THR A 196 -2.20 12.37 -3.48
C THR A 196 -1.70 10.93 -3.57
N ILE A 197 -2.35 10.14 -4.42
CA ILE A 197 -1.98 8.75 -4.70
C ILE A 197 -1.34 8.71 -6.09
N LEU A 198 -0.08 8.27 -6.13
CA LEU A 198 0.63 8.01 -7.38
C LEU A 198 0.45 6.55 -7.75
N TYR A 199 -0.37 6.27 -8.76
CA TYR A 199 -0.68 4.91 -9.19
C TYR A 199 0.18 4.48 -10.38
N PHE A 200 0.91 3.39 -10.20
CA PHE A 200 1.75 2.76 -11.22
C PHE A 200 1.19 1.39 -11.59
N GLY A 201 0.70 1.26 -12.82
CA GLY A 201 0.19 0.00 -13.34
C GLY A 201 0.58 -0.19 -14.80
N ASP A 202 0.25 -1.36 -15.31
CA ASP A 202 0.51 -1.75 -16.69
C ASP A 202 -0.44 -1.03 -17.66
N ASP A 203 -0.05 -0.94 -18.93
CA ASP A 203 -0.91 -0.44 -20.01
C ASP A 203 -1.75 -1.60 -20.54
N ASP A 204 -2.69 -2.05 -19.71
CA ASP A 204 -3.69 -3.04 -20.08
C ASP A 204 -5.05 -2.79 -19.40
N ARG A 205 -6.07 -3.50 -19.88
CA ARG A 205 -7.44 -3.36 -19.35
C ARG A 205 -7.54 -3.74 -17.87
N ALA A 206 -6.71 -4.67 -17.39
CA ALA A 206 -6.77 -5.16 -16.01
C ALA A 206 -6.20 -4.12 -15.05
N GLY A 207 -5.04 -3.55 -15.35
CA GLY A 207 -4.38 -2.51 -14.57
C GLY A 207 -5.22 -1.24 -14.45
N HIS A 208 -5.95 -0.87 -15.51
CA HIS A 208 -6.96 0.20 -15.43
C HIS A 208 -8.12 -0.17 -14.49
N LEU A 209 -8.70 -1.37 -14.64
CA LEU A 209 -9.85 -1.80 -13.86
C LEU A 209 -9.53 -2.00 -12.37
N ILE A 210 -8.36 -2.55 -12.06
CA ILE A 210 -7.87 -2.76 -10.69
C ILE A 210 -7.74 -1.42 -9.98
N ALA A 211 -7.13 -0.42 -10.64
CA ALA A 211 -7.04 0.94 -10.13
C ALA A 211 -8.44 1.49 -9.84
N GLU A 212 -9.32 1.56 -10.85
CA GLU A 212 -10.64 2.15 -10.74
C GLU A 212 -11.48 1.51 -9.63
N THR A 213 -11.55 0.18 -9.59
CA THR A 213 -12.39 -0.53 -8.63
C THR A 213 -11.83 -0.50 -7.22
N SER A 214 -10.52 -0.61 -7.05
CA SER A 214 -9.89 -0.67 -5.73
C SER A 214 -9.81 0.72 -5.10
N ILE A 215 -9.37 1.71 -5.87
CA ILE A 215 -9.33 3.10 -5.45
C ILE A 215 -10.76 3.60 -5.19
N GLY A 216 -11.73 3.25 -6.04
CA GLY A 216 -13.13 3.58 -5.83
C GLY A 216 -13.73 3.00 -4.54
N ASP A 217 -13.43 1.73 -4.23
CA ASP A 217 -13.80 1.12 -2.95
C ASP A 217 -13.14 1.88 -1.77
N ILE A 218 -11.83 2.15 -1.83
CA ILE A 218 -11.07 2.85 -0.77
C ILE A 218 -11.62 4.26 -0.54
N TYR A 219 -11.86 5.01 -1.61
CA TYR A 219 -12.47 6.33 -1.56
C TYR A 219 -13.86 6.28 -0.91
N THR A 220 -14.68 5.29 -1.29
CA THR A 220 -16.04 5.14 -0.76
C THR A 220 -16.05 4.81 0.74
N TRP A 221 -15.05 4.06 1.21
CA TRP A 221 -14.96 3.59 2.60
C TRP A 221 -14.20 4.56 3.51
N GLY A 222 -13.32 5.38 2.96
CA GLY A 222 -12.61 6.43 3.66
C GLY A 222 -13.46 7.70 3.84
N ASP A 223 -12.92 8.64 4.61
CA ASP A 223 -13.51 9.97 4.85
C ASP A 223 -12.63 11.11 4.32
N VAL A 224 -11.61 10.77 3.52
CA VAL A 224 -10.64 11.71 2.93
C VAL A 224 -10.81 11.76 1.42
N GLU A 225 -10.77 12.97 0.87
CA GLU A 225 -10.71 13.17 -0.57
C GLU A 225 -9.34 12.75 -1.12
N LEU A 226 -9.36 11.92 -2.17
CA LEU A 226 -8.14 11.39 -2.77
C LEU A 226 -7.93 12.01 -4.15
N HIS A 227 -6.78 12.67 -4.34
CA HIS A 227 -6.28 12.97 -5.68
C HIS A 227 -5.49 11.77 -6.19
N VAL A 228 -5.78 11.30 -7.41
CA VAL A 228 -5.16 10.08 -7.94
C VAL A 228 -4.56 10.40 -9.29
N ASP A 229 -3.24 10.25 -9.38
CA ASP A 229 -2.48 10.43 -10.62
C ASP A 229 -1.96 9.08 -11.10
N ARG A 230 -2.36 8.69 -12.31
CA ARG A 230 -1.83 7.50 -12.97
C ARG A 230 -0.48 7.85 -13.62
N ILE A 231 0.60 7.38 -13.00
CA ILE A 231 1.99 7.55 -13.44
C ILE A 231 2.50 6.30 -14.20
N GLY A 232 1.76 5.19 -14.12
CA GLY A 232 2.04 3.95 -14.85
C GLY A 232 2.12 4.13 -16.37
N LEU A 233 2.33 3.02 -17.07
CA LEU A 233 2.45 3.04 -18.54
C LEU A 233 1.17 3.54 -19.19
N ASN A 234 1.29 4.53 -20.07
CA ASN A 234 0.19 5.09 -20.84
C ASN A 234 0.24 4.61 -22.31
N PRO A 235 -0.90 4.69 -23.03
CA PRO A 235 -0.94 4.35 -24.44
C PRO A 235 0.16 5.05 -25.25
N GLY A 236 1.06 4.25 -25.83
CA GLY A 236 2.20 4.71 -26.62
C GLY A 236 3.56 4.69 -25.90
N ASP A 237 3.57 4.53 -24.57
CA ASP A 237 4.81 4.45 -23.79
C ASP A 237 5.63 3.21 -24.14
N GLY A 238 4.97 2.11 -24.53
CA GLY A 238 5.65 0.91 -25.03
C GLY A 238 6.59 1.22 -26.21
N LYS A 239 6.13 2.04 -27.16
CA LYS A 239 6.96 2.50 -28.29
C LYS A 239 7.99 3.54 -27.86
N ARG A 240 7.58 4.48 -26.99
CA ARG A 240 8.43 5.58 -26.51
C ARG A 240 9.68 5.07 -25.78
N TYR A 241 9.52 4.04 -24.95
CA TYR A 241 10.58 3.49 -24.11
C TYR A 241 11.16 2.18 -24.67
N GLY A 242 10.70 1.71 -25.84
CA GLY A 242 11.20 0.49 -26.46
C GLY A 242 10.89 -0.77 -25.65
N ILE A 243 9.74 -0.79 -24.97
CA ILE A 243 9.29 -1.92 -24.14
C ILE A 243 8.79 -3.04 -25.07
N PRO A 244 9.23 -4.29 -24.88
CA PRO A 244 8.63 -5.42 -25.59
C PRO A 244 7.15 -5.57 -25.20
N GLU A 245 6.33 -6.01 -26.15
CA GLU A 245 4.94 -6.38 -25.88
C GLU A 245 4.87 -7.62 -24.99
N ASP A 246 3.80 -7.74 -24.22
CA ASP A 246 3.46 -8.97 -23.51
C ASP A 246 3.31 -10.12 -24.52
N PHE A 247 4.04 -11.21 -24.27
CA PHE A 247 4.04 -12.40 -25.12
C PHE A 247 2.69 -13.13 -25.10
N GLU A 248 1.92 -13.01 -24.01
CA GLU A 248 0.59 -13.61 -23.88
C GLU A 248 -0.51 -12.72 -24.47
N HIS A 249 -0.30 -11.41 -24.46
CA HIS A 249 -1.29 -10.41 -24.88
C HIS A 249 -0.67 -9.31 -25.76
N PRO A 250 -0.52 -9.55 -27.07
CA PRO A 250 0.01 -8.55 -28.00
C PRO A 250 -0.72 -7.21 -27.92
N GLY A 251 0.05 -6.13 -27.91
CA GLY A 251 -0.45 -4.76 -27.72
C GLY A 251 -0.53 -4.27 -26.27
N ASN A 252 -0.30 -5.13 -25.27
CA ASN A 252 -0.17 -4.73 -23.87
C ASN A 252 1.30 -4.54 -23.50
N TYR A 253 1.58 -3.61 -22.59
CA TYR A 253 2.92 -3.34 -22.08
C TYR A 253 2.95 -3.42 -20.57
N GLN A 254 3.92 -4.16 -20.05
CA GLN A 254 4.11 -4.38 -18.61
C GLN A 254 5.20 -3.47 -18.07
N TRP A 255 4.97 -2.90 -16.89
CA TRP A 255 5.97 -2.09 -16.21
C TRP A 255 7.25 -2.88 -15.94
N GLU A 256 7.14 -4.16 -15.59
CA GLU A 256 8.28 -5.04 -15.30
C GLU A 256 9.26 -5.18 -16.47
N ALA A 257 8.82 -4.86 -17.70
CA ALA A 257 9.65 -4.87 -18.89
C ALA A 257 10.44 -3.56 -19.11
N LEU A 258 10.22 -2.53 -18.29
CA LEU A 258 11.06 -1.33 -18.28
C LEU A 258 12.46 -1.66 -17.77
N ASN A 259 13.48 -1.04 -18.38
CA ASN A 259 14.80 -1.02 -17.78
C ASN A 259 14.81 -0.14 -16.51
N ASP A 260 15.74 -0.45 -15.60
CA ASP A 260 15.80 0.19 -14.28
C ASP A 260 16.01 1.71 -14.34
N GLU A 261 16.79 2.20 -15.30
CA GLU A 261 17.03 3.64 -15.49
C GLU A 261 15.76 4.40 -15.86
N THR A 262 14.96 3.83 -16.75
CA THR A 262 13.69 4.43 -17.21
C THR A 262 12.65 4.39 -16.10
N ALA A 263 12.49 3.23 -15.45
CA ALA A 263 11.58 3.09 -14.30
C ALA A 263 11.96 4.06 -13.17
N GLY A 264 13.25 4.14 -12.84
CA GLY A 264 13.77 5.06 -11.83
C GLY A 264 13.54 6.53 -12.17
N SER A 265 13.70 6.92 -13.44
CA SER A 265 13.44 8.28 -13.88
C SER A 265 11.95 8.64 -13.76
N LEU A 266 11.05 7.77 -14.21
CA LEU A 266 9.60 7.96 -14.09
C LEU A 266 9.16 8.12 -12.62
N ILE A 267 9.65 7.26 -11.73
CA ILE A 267 9.34 7.31 -10.29
C ILE A 267 9.83 8.63 -9.69
N LYS A 268 11.10 8.99 -9.93
CA LYS A 268 11.72 10.18 -9.34
C LYS A 268 11.11 11.46 -9.88
N ASP A 269 10.81 11.52 -11.17
CA ASP A 269 10.23 12.70 -11.79
C ASP A 269 8.80 12.95 -11.33
N ALA A 270 8.00 11.89 -11.14
CA ALA A 270 6.71 12.03 -10.49
C ALA A 270 6.86 12.56 -9.06
N LEU A 271 7.79 12.00 -8.27
CA LEU A 271 7.99 12.45 -6.88
C LEU A 271 8.42 13.92 -6.78
N LYS A 272 9.30 14.40 -7.66
CA LYS A 272 9.71 15.81 -7.70
C LYS A 272 8.53 16.78 -7.87
N HIS A 273 7.43 16.32 -8.47
CA HIS A 273 6.24 17.16 -8.66
C HIS A 273 5.36 17.25 -7.41
N TYR A 274 5.37 16.21 -6.56
CA TYR A 274 4.45 16.08 -5.44
C TYR A 274 5.09 16.20 -4.06
N VAL A 275 6.42 16.01 -3.98
CA VAL A 275 7.19 16.00 -2.74
C VAL A 275 8.29 17.04 -2.83
N ASP A 276 8.35 17.92 -1.83
CA ASP A 276 9.44 18.87 -1.67
C ASP A 276 10.70 18.15 -1.18
N LEU A 277 11.60 17.86 -2.12
CA LEU A 277 12.86 17.19 -1.83
C LEU A 277 13.86 18.07 -1.07
N GLN A 278 13.70 19.39 -1.11
CA GLN A 278 14.54 20.29 -0.32
C GLN A 278 14.21 20.13 1.16
N VAL A 279 12.92 20.15 1.52
CA VAL A 279 12.45 19.89 2.89
C VAL A 279 12.97 18.55 3.42
N ILE A 280 12.96 17.50 2.61
CA ILE A 280 13.49 16.18 3.01
C ILE A 280 14.98 16.27 3.33
N ASN A 281 15.76 16.96 2.51
CA ASN A 281 17.19 17.11 2.74
C ASN A 281 17.49 17.94 4.00
N GLU A 282 16.75 19.03 4.24
CA GLU A 282 16.87 19.84 5.45
C GLU A 282 16.58 19.02 6.73
N ILE A 283 15.54 18.20 6.70
CA ILE A 283 15.18 17.32 7.83
C ILE A 283 16.27 16.29 8.11
N ARG A 284 16.89 15.73 7.07
CA ARG A 284 17.99 14.77 7.23
C ARG A 284 19.23 15.41 7.83
N GLU A 285 19.52 16.65 7.44
CA GLU A 285 20.60 17.42 8.04
C GLU A 285 20.32 17.66 9.54
N GLU A 286 19.06 17.94 9.90
CA GLU A 286 18.63 18.05 11.29
C GLU A 286 18.74 16.72 12.06
N GLU A 287 18.24 15.61 11.50
CA GLU A 287 18.37 14.26 12.08
C GLU A 287 19.84 13.92 12.37
N ALA A 288 20.73 14.12 11.39
CA ALA A 288 22.16 13.84 11.53
C ALA A 288 22.83 14.75 12.59
N ALA A 289 22.42 16.01 12.68
CA ALA A 289 22.90 16.93 13.71
C ALA A 289 22.46 16.50 15.11
N VAL A 290 21.19 16.10 15.28
CA VAL A 290 20.63 15.60 16.54
C VAL A 290 21.32 14.31 16.98
N GLU A 291 21.49 13.34 16.06
CA GLU A 291 22.20 12.09 16.35
C GLU A 291 23.63 12.35 16.78
N THR A 292 24.35 13.24 16.08
CA THR A 292 25.73 13.60 16.41
C THR A 292 25.82 14.25 17.79
N ALA A 293 24.93 15.18 18.10
CA ALA A 293 24.87 15.87 19.39
C ALA A 293 24.57 14.89 20.54
N LEU A 294 23.59 13.99 20.34
CA LEU A 294 23.20 13.01 21.34
C LEU A 294 24.28 11.95 21.55
N MET A 295 24.91 11.44 20.49
CA MET A 295 26.03 10.51 20.61
C MET A 295 27.22 11.12 21.34
N LYS A 296 27.51 12.42 21.14
CA LYS A 296 28.53 13.13 21.91
C LYS A 296 28.19 13.16 23.40
N HIS A 297 26.93 13.40 23.76
CA HIS A 297 26.48 13.37 25.15
C HIS A 297 26.60 11.96 25.74
N LEU A 298 26.14 10.94 25.02
CA LEU A 298 26.13 9.56 25.49
C LEU A 298 27.53 8.95 25.63
N LYS A 299 28.52 9.40 24.85
CA LYS A 299 29.92 9.00 25.06
C LYS A 299 30.49 9.43 26.41
N THR A 300 29.90 10.44 27.05
CA THR A 300 30.29 10.87 28.39
C THR A 300 29.49 10.17 29.50
N PHE A 301 28.49 9.36 29.13
CA PHE A 301 27.67 8.61 30.07
C PHE A 301 28.32 7.27 30.40
N GLU A 302 28.66 7.04 31.68
CA GLU A 302 29.12 5.75 32.16
C GLU A 302 27.95 4.93 32.70
N PHE A 303 27.60 3.87 31.97
CA PHE A 303 26.65 2.88 32.47
C PHE A 303 27.37 1.82 33.32
N VAL A 304 27.09 1.80 34.63
CA VAL A 304 27.57 0.74 35.54
C VAL A 304 26.43 -0.24 35.78
N TYR A 305 26.46 -1.37 35.07
CA TYR A 305 25.56 -2.49 35.35
C TYR A 305 25.91 -3.10 36.71
N LYS A 306 24.97 -3.04 37.67
CA LYS A 306 25.08 -3.80 38.93
C LYS A 306 24.19 -5.04 38.81
N PRO A 307 24.75 -6.25 38.87
CA PRO A 307 24.01 -7.50 38.72
C PRO A 307 23.01 -7.74 39.86
#